data_AF-A0A1S8BKU0-F1
#
_entry.id   AF-A0A1S8BKU0-F1
#
_cell.length_a   1.000
_cell.length_b   1.000
_cell.length_c   1.000
_cell.angle_alpha   90.00
_cell.angle_beta   90.00
_cell.angle_gamma   90.00
#
_symmetry.space_group_name_H-M   'P 1'
#
loop_
_entity.id
_entity.type
_entity.pdbx_description
1 polymer ?
#
loop_
_entity_poly.entity_id
_entity_poly.type
_entity_poly.pdbx_seq_one_letter_code
_entity_poly.pdbx_strand_id
1 'polypeptide(L)'
;MGHSTGCQDAIEYVSSPSIPSAASHRTPLDAIILQAPASDRQAMLHSLGKNKFDAANAVAQAYVDEGRGEDVLPFRVTEKDFKKTPVSARRWLALASPDKKGADDFFSDDLPDDSLKTTFGALPKGLGVCVLYSGSDEFCPPSVDKEGLVKRWSGFVKEAGGVWEEEFGGVVPGASHNLRGDSDAVVGDLCRRVVGFLGKVEKGEGAHL
;
A
#
# COMPACT_ATOMS: atom_id res chain seq x y z
N MET A 1 7.13 9.67 2.52
CA MET A 1 7.11 8.83 1.30
C MET A 1 7.20 7.38 1.73
N GLY A 2 6.20 6.57 1.38
CA GLY A 2 6.23 5.12 1.52
C GLY A 2 6.76 4.47 0.25
N HIS A 3 7.55 3.42 0.41
CA HIS A 3 7.98 2.52 -0.67
C HIS A 3 7.51 1.10 -0.33
N SER A 4 6.93 0.39 -1.30
CA SER A 4 6.48 -1.00 -1.10
C SER A 4 5.53 -1.07 0.10
N THR A 5 5.76 -1.99 1.05
CA THR A 5 4.97 -2.12 2.28
C THR A 5 4.99 -0.85 3.14
N GLY A 6 5.99 0.03 3.03
CA GLY A 6 5.98 1.33 3.69
C GLY A 6 4.86 2.27 3.21
N CYS A 7 4.18 1.94 2.11
CA CYS A 7 2.95 2.62 1.71
C CYS A 7 1.80 2.34 2.69
N GLN A 8 1.78 1.17 3.34
CA GLN A 8 0.81 0.79 4.38
C GLN A 8 0.96 1.75 5.56
N ASP A 9 2.20 1.93 6.04
CA ASP A 9 2.51 2.88 7.12
C ASP A 9 2.12 4.31 6.76
N ALA A 10 2.37 4.73 5.51
CA ALA A 10 2.04 6.07 5.05
C ALA A 10 0.54 6.33 5.08
N ILE A 11 -0.29 5.40 4.59
CA ILE A 11 -1.76 5.50 4.65
C ILE A 11 -2.23 5.43 6.10
N GLU A 12 -1.82 4.42 6.86
CA GLU A 12 -2.19 4.21 8.25
C GLU A 12 -1.88 5.43 9.13
N TYR A 13 -0.76 6.10 8.88
CA TYR A 13 -0.38 7.32 9.60
C TYR A 13 -1.39 8.45 9.42
N VAL A 14 -1.92 8.64 8.21
CA VAL A 14 -2.81 9.76 7.89
C VAL A 14 -4.29 9.42 7.98
N SER A 15 -4.70 8.17 7.77
CA SER A 15 -6.12 7.75 7.80
C SER A 15 -6.60 7.39 9.20
N SER A 16 -5.72 6.90 10.08
CA SER A 16 -6.16 6.43 11.38
C SER A 16 -6.41 7.57 12.36
N PRO A 17 -7.50 7.51 13.15
CA PRO A 17 -7.81 8.52 14.14
C PRO A 17 -6.63 8.72 15.10
N SER A 18 -6.22 9.97 15.31
CA SER A 18 -5.29 10.28 16.38
C SER A 18 -6.00 10.05 17.73
N ILE A 19 -5.67 8.96 18.42
CA ILE A 19 -6.14 8.76 19.79
C ILE A 19 -5.53 9.88 20.64
N PRO A 20 -6.33 10.71 21.36
CA PRO A 20 -5.79 11.80 22.15
C PRO A 20 -5.13 11.25 23.41
N SER A 21 -3.83 10.97 23.35
CA SER A 21 -2.96 10.87 24.51
C SER A 21 -1.81 11.86 24.35
N ALA A 22 -1.23 12.32 25.46
CA ALA A 22 -0.11 13.26 25.45
C ALA A 22 1.13 12.74 24.70
N ALA A 23 1.19 11.44 24.37
CA ALA A 23 2.26 10.78 23.63
C ALA A 23 1.90 10.41 22.17
N SER A 24 0.67 10.67 21.71
CA SER A 24 0.13 10.14 20.43
C SER A 24 -0.43 11.20 19.48
N HIS A 25 -0.05 12.47 19.64
CA HIS A 25 -0.38 13.49 18.65
C HIS A 25 0.50 13.32 17.41
N ARG A 26 -0.06 12.76 16.33
CA ARG A 26 0.62 12.66 15.05
C ARG A 26 0.75 14.06 14.45
N THR A 27 1.96 14.46 14.07
CA THR A 27 2.17 15.72 13.36
C THR A 27 1.43 15.69 12.02
N PRO A 28 0.61 16.71 11.70
CA PRO A 28 -0.01 16.83 10.39
C PRO A 28 1.04 16.83 9.29
N LEU A 29 0.74 16.16 8.17
CA LEU A 29 1.59 16.16 6.99
C LEU A 29 0.95 17.04 5.92
N ASP A 30 1.77 17.77 5.16
CA ASP A 30 1.31 18.50 3.98
C ASP A 30 0.98 17.55 2.82
N ALA A 31 1.75 16.45 2.70
CA ALA A 31 1.59 15.48 1.65
C ALA A 31 2.19 14.10 1.96
N ILE A 32 1.72 13.09 1.22
CA ILE A 32 2.31 11.74 1.15
C ILE A 32 2.64 11.36 -0.31
N ILE A 33 3.65 10.50 -0.45
CA ILE A 33 4.01 9.84 -1.71
C ILE A 33 3.96 8.33 -1.47
N LEU A 34 3.26 7.59 -2.31
CA LEU A 34 3.16 6.13 -2.29
C LEU A 34 3.84 5.55 -3.53
N GLN A 35 5.02 4.96 -3.37
CA GLN A 35 5.76 4.36 -4.48
C GLN A 35 5.68 2.83 -4.45
N ALA A 36 5.23 2.26 -5.56
CA ALA A 36 4.88 0.85 -5.70
C ALA A 36 3.95 0.33 -4.56
N PRO A 37 2.74 0.92 -4.39
CA PRO A 37 1.74 0.43 -3.43
C PRO A 37 1.08 -0.86 -3.94
N ALA A 38 1.85 -1.95 -4.00
CA ALA A 38 1.36 -3.26 -4.40
C ALA A 38 0.62 -3.94 -3.24
N SER A 39 -0.37 -4.78 -3.57
CA SER A 39 -1.08 -5.59 -2.58
C SER A 39 -0.27 -6.84 -2.23
N ASP A 40 0.10 -6.98 -0.96
CA ASP A 40 0.74 -8.19 -0.45
C ASP A 40 -0.17 -9.42 -0.62
N ARG A 41 -1.48 -9.29 -0.34
CA ARG A 41 -2.45 -10.38 -0.56
C ARG A 41 -2.39 -10.90 -1.99
N GLN A 42 -2.42 -10.00 -2.97
CA GLN A 42 -2.42 -10.40 -4.37
C GLN A 42 -1.05 -10.92 -4.83
N ALA A 43 0.05 -10.33 -4.33
CA ALA A 43 1.40 -10.80 -4.57
C ALA A 43 1.60 -12.23 -4.03
N MET A 44 1.19 -12.48 -2.78
CA MET A 44 1.24 -13.79 -2.14
C MET A 44 0.35 -14.80 -2.86
N LEU A 45 -0.89 -14.44 -3.19
CA LEU A 45 -1.79 -15.31 -3.94
C LEU A 45 -1.22 -15.68 -5.32
N HIS A 46 -0.62 -14.72 -6.02
CA HIS A 46 0.02 -14.94 -7.31
C HIS A 46 1.26 -15.82 -7.20
N SER A 47 2.12 -15.55 -6.23
CA SER A 47 3.35 -16.32 -5.96
C SER A 47 3.04 -17.76 -5.55
N LEU A 48 2.20 -17.96 -4.54
CA LEU A 48 1.92 -19.27 -3.95
C LEU A 48 0.98 -20.12 -4.80
N GLY A 49 0.02 -19.47 -5.48
CA GLY A 49 -1.17 -20.11 -6.03
C GLY A 49 -2.20 -20.44 -4.96
N LYS A 50 -3.48 -20.48 -5.36
CA LYS A 50 -4.64 -20.55 -4.45
C LYS A 50 -4.54 -21.64 -3.39
N ASN A 51 -4.22 -22.88 -3.78
CA ASN A 51 -4.20 -24.01 -2.84
C ASN A 51 -3.17 -23.85 -1.73
N LYS A 52 -1.97 -23.34 -2.04
CA LYS A 52 -0.91 -23.12 -1.04
C LYS A 52 -1.19 -21.89 -0.18
N PHE A 53 -1.74 -20.85 -0.80
CA PHE A 53 -2.19 -19.65 -0.11
C PHE A 53 -3.26 -19.99 0.95
N ASP A 54 -4.30 -20.74 0.57
CA ASP A 54 -5.37 -21.17 1.48
C ASP A 54 -4.83 -22.08 2.60
N ALA A 55 -3.93 -23.00 2.28
CA ALA A 55 -3.31 -23.88 3.28
C ALA A 55 -2.47 -23.10 4.31
N ALA A 56 -1.70 -22.11 3.85
CA ALA A 56 -0.91 -21.25 4.72
C ALA A 56 -1.80 -20.38 5.62
N ASN A 57 -2.90 -19.83 5.06
CA ASN A 57 -3.90 -19.09 5.82
C ASN A 57 -4.57 -19.95 6.89
N ALA A 58 -4.88 -21.22 6.59
CA ALA A 58 -5.46 -22.13 7.58
C ALA A 58 -4.51 -22.40 8.75
N VAL A 59 -3.20 -22.54 8.49
CA VAL A 59 -2.20 -22.69 9.57
C VAL A 59 -2.11 -21.43 10.43
N ALA A 60 -2.07 -20.25 9.80
CA ALA A 60 -2.03 -18.98 10.53
C ALA A 60 -3.30 -18.74 11.35
N GLN A 61 -4.47 -19.07 10.81
CA GLN A 61 -5.74 -18.97 11.51
C GLN A 61 -5.78 -19.88 12.74
N ALA A 62 -5.33 -21.14 12.61
CA ALA A 62 -5.25 -22.05 13.75
C ALA A 62 -4.38 -21.50 14.89
N TYR A 63 -3.25 -20.87 14.57
CA TYR A 63 -2.41 -20.22 15.58
C TYR A 63 -3.15 -19.08 16.28
N VAL A 64 -3.87 -18.23 15.54
CA VAL A 64 -4.66 -17.15 16.14
C VAL A 64 -5.79 -17.69 17.01
N ASP A 65 -6.51 -18.70 16.55
CA ASP A 65 -7.62 -19.33 17.29
C ASP A 65 -7.15 -19.99 18.60
N GLU A 66 -5.92 -20.50 18.62
CA GLU A 66 -5.24 -21.03 19.81
C GLU A 66 -4.69 -19.94 20.76
N GLY A 67 -4.88 -18.65 20.43
CA GLY A 67 -4.34 -17.52 21.21
C GLY A 67 -2.85 -17.24 20.96
N ARG A 68 -2.28 -17.81 19.90
CA ARG A 68 -0.85 -17.78 19.53
C ARG A 68 -0.59 -16.88 18.33
N GLY A 69 -1.34 -15.79 18.22
CA GLY A 69 -1.23 -14.85 17.08
C GLY A 69 0.17 -14.23 16.92
N GLU A 70 0.91 -14.07 18.00
CA GLU A 70 2.27 -13.49 17.99
C GLU A 70 3.38 -14.53 17.77
N ASP A 71 3.04 -15.82 17.75
CA ASP A 71 4.02 -16.86 17.46
C ASP A 71 4.46 -16.76 15.99
N VAL A 72 5.77 -16.88 15.78
CA VAL A 72 6.36 -16.95 14.44
C VAL A 72 5.89 -18.24 13.76
N LEU A 73 5.33 -18.11 12.56
CA LEU A 73 4.91 -19.26 11.77
C LEU A 73 6.11 -20.11 11.35
N PRO A 74 5.94 -21.44 11.21
CA PRO A 74 7.00 -22.30 10.70
C PRO A 74 7.49 -21.82 9.33
N PHE A 75 8.81 -21.73 9.11
CA PHE A 75 9.38 -21.23 7.85
C PHE A 75 8.86 -21.95 6.60
N ARG A 76 8.56 -23.25 6.68
CA ARG A 76 7.93 -23.99 5.56
C ARG A 76 6.60 -23.38 5.05
N VAL A 77 5.94 -22.55 5.86
CA VAL A 77 4.71 -21.85 5.53
C VAL A 77 5.03 -20.51 4.84
N THR A 78 6.06 -19.80 5.30
CA THR A 78 6.31 -18.39 4.94
C THR A 78 7.49 -18.17 3.99
N GLU A 79 8.40 -19.14 3.85
CA GLU A 79 9.72 -18.97 3.20
C GLU A 79 9.64 -18.58 1.72
N LYS A 80 8.55 -18.93 1.05
CA LYS A 80 8.38 -18.64 -0.37
C LYS A 80 8.18 -17.14 -0.63
N ASP A 81 7.45 -16.44 0.23
CA ASP A 81 7.18 -15.01 0.07
C ASP A 81 8.12 -14.16 0.96
N PHE A 82 8.47 -14.66 2.15
CA PHE A 82 9.23 -13.90 3.15
C PHE A 82 10.67 -14.38 3.35
N LYS A 83 11.12 -15.41 2.62
CA LYS A 83 12.48 -15.97 2.73
C LYS A 83 12.81 -16.35 4.18
N LYS A 84 13.75 -15.64 4.79
CA LYS A 84 14.20 -15.86 6.19
C LYS A 84 13.61 -14.84 7.17
N THR A 85 12.75 -13.94 6.69
CA THR A 85 12.10 -12.95 7.55
C THR A 85 11.03 -13.65 8.39
N PRO A 86 11.11 -13.59 9.73
CA PRO A 86 10.09 -14.18 10.59
C PRO A 86 8.78 -13.40 10.45
N VAL A 87 7.66 -14.11 10.37
CA VAL A 87 6.31 -13.54 10.29
C VAL A 87 5.43 -14.23 11.32
N SER A 88 4.79 -13.45 12.18
CA SER A 88 3.82 -13.97 13.15
C SER A 88 2.52 -14.39 12.46
N ALA A 89 1.75 -15.27 13.09
CA ALA A 89 0.45 -15.69 12.56
C ALA A 89 -0.49 -14.49 12.31
N ARG A 90 -0.51 -13.50 13.22
CA ARG A 90 -1.29 -12.28 13.09
C ARG A 90 -0.83 -11.43 11.90
N ARG A 91 0.48 -11.19 11.76
CA ARG A 91 1.01 -10.41 10.63
C ARG A 91 0.76 -11.11 9.30
N TRP A 92 0.87 -12.44 9.25
CA TRP A 92 0.52 -13.22 8.07
C TRP A 92 -0.92 -12.97 7.64
N LEU A 93 -1.89 -13.10 8.56
CA LEU A 93 -3.31 -12.90 8.22
C LEU A 93 -3.63 -11.44 7.89
N ALA A 94 -2.95 -10.47 8.50
CA ALA A 94 -3.12 -9.07 8.18
C ALA A 94 -2.68 -8.74 6.74
N LEU A 95 -1.61 -9.39 6.26
CA LEU A 95 -1.09 -9.29 4.90
C LEU A 95 -1.91 -10.11 3.90
N ALA A 96 -2.14 -11.39 4.21
CA ALA A 96 -2.82 -12.32 3.33
C ALA A 96 -4.32 -12.01 3.23
N SER A 97 -4.94 -11.41 4.25
CA SER A 97 -6.30 -10.89 4.22
C SER A 97 -7.29 -11.84 3.50
N PRO A 98 -7.39 -13.12 3.93
CA PRO A 98 -8.15 -14.15 3.21
C PRO A 98 -9.65 -13.82 3.06
N ASP A 99 -10.17 -12.99 3.96
CA ASP A 99 -11.55 -12.52 4.01
C ASP A 99 -11.69 -11.03 3.61
N LYS A 100 -10.62 -10.41 3.10
CA LYS A 100 -10.54 -8.98 2.74
C LYS A 100 -10.68 -8.01 3.93
N LYS A 101 -10.36 -8.47 5.14
CA LYS A 101 -10.40 -7.67 6.37
C LYS A 101 -9.05 -7.61 7.09
N GLY A 102 -7.98 -8.04 6.44
CA GLY A 102 -6.63 -7.90 6.99
C GLY A 102 -6.28 -6.43 7.19
N ALA A 103 -5.66 -6.12 8.33
CA ALA A 103 -5.33 -4.76 8.70
C ALA A 103 -4.34 -4.07 7.74
N ASP A 104 -3.62 -4.85 6.92
CA ASP A 104 -2.58 -4.36 6.02
C ASP A 104 -2.98 -4.43 4.53
N ASP A 105 -4.25 -4.80 4.25
CA ASP A 105 -4.76 -4.94 2.89
C ASP A 105 -5.40 -3.64 2.38
N PHE A 106 -4.53 -2.67 2.07
CA PHE A 106 -4.94 -1.35 1.58
C PHE A 106 -5.08 -1.26 0.06
N PHE A 107 -4.36 -2.12 -0.68
CA PHE A 107 -4.08 -1.89 -2.10
C PHE A 107 -4.66 -2.95 -3.04
N SER A 108 -5.41 -3.91 -2.50
CA SER A 108 -6.05 -4.93 -3.31
C SER A 108 -7.11 -4.35 -4.25
N ASP A 109 -7.10 -4.79 -5.50
CA ASP A 109 -7.99 -4.27 -6.55
C ASP A 109 -9.48 -4.57 -6.31
N ASP A 110 -9.78 -5.67 -5.61
CA ASP A 110 -11.11 -6.19 -5.34
C ASP A 110 -11.64 -5.86 -3.92
N LEU A 111 -11.00 -4.91 -3.22
CA LEU A 111 -11.51 -4.41 -1.94
C LEU A 111 -12.88 -3.78 -2.12
N PRO A 112 -13.81 -3.93 -1.17
CA PRO A 112 -15.09 -3.24 -1.22
C PRO A 112 -14.90 -1.74 -0.98
N ASP A 113 -15.82 -0.93 -1.53
CA ASP A 113 -15.76 0.53 -1.39
C ASP A 113 -15.74 0.98 0.07
N ASP A 114 -16.43 0.27 0.97
CA ASP A 114 -16.44 0.61 2.39
C ASP A 114 -15.05 0.50 3.04
N SER A 115 -14.20 -0.44 2.59
CA SER A 115 -12.80 -0.52 3.04
C SER A 115 -11.95 0.65 2.48
N LEU A 116 -12.25 1.11 1.26
CA LEU A 116 -11.56 2.26 0.68
C LEU A 116 -12.00 3.57 1.35
N LYS A 117 -13.24 3.68 1.80
CA LYS A 117 -13.72 4.83 2.59
C LYS A 117 -13.01 4.96 3.93
N THR A 118 -12.62 3.86 4.57
CA THR A 118 -11.87 3.90 5.84
C THR A 118 -10.38 4.16 5.66
N THR A 119 -9.89 4.21 4.42
CA THR A 119 -8.47 4.38 4.10
C THR A 119 -8.28 5.63 3.22
N PHE A 120 -8.36 5.49 1.90
CA PHE A 120 -8.27 6.60 0.95
C PHE A 120 -9.38 7.65 1.13
N GLY A 121 -10.57 7.24 1.58
CA GLY A 121 -11.69 8.14 1.89
C GLY A 121 -11.67 8.71 3.32
N ALA A 122 -10.67 8.36 4.13
CA ALA A 122 -10.49 8.86 5.48
C ALA A 122 -9.31 9.83 5.60
N LEU A 123 -8.70 10.20 4.46
CA LEU A 123 -7.55 11.09 4.45
C LEU A 123 -7.94 12.52 4.89
N PRO A 124 -7.05 13.24 5.60
CA PRO A 124 -7.31 14.61 6.03
C PRO A 124 -7.57 15.52 4.83
N LYS A 125 -8.51 16.45 5.00
CA LYS A 125 -8.80 17.49 4.02
C LYS A 125 -7.53 18.31 3.74
N GLY A 126 -7.25 18.56 2.46
CA GLY A 126 -6.09 19.33 2.00
C GLY A 126 -4.77 18.55 1.98
N LEU A 127 -4.74 17.28 2.41
CA LEU A 127 -3.55 16.45 2.30
C LEU A 127 -3.24 16.16 0.82
N GLY A 128 -2.03 16.49 0.37
CA GLY A 128 -1.52 16.11 -0.95
C GLY A 128 -1.21 14.61 -1.04
N VAL A 129 -1.66 13.94 -2.10
CA VAL A 129 -1.43 12.51 -2.33
C VAL A 129 -0.85 12.29 -3.72
N CYS A 130 0.36 11.77 -3.79
CA CYS A 130 1.02 11.37 -5.03
C CYS A 130 1.25 9.85 -5.03
N VAL A 131 0.64 9.15 -5.99
CA VAL A 131 0.85 7.71 -6.20
C VAL A 131 1.78 7.51 -7.38
N LEU A 132 2.81 6.70 -7.21
CA LEU A 132 3.77 6.31 -8.22
C LEU A 132 3.75 4.78 -8.35
N TYR A 133 2.75 4.26 -9.06
CA TYR A 133 2.58 2.82 -9.23
C TYR A 133 3.56 2.31 -10.30
N SER A 134 4.37 1.30 -9.98
CA SER A 134 5.32 0.72 -10.92
C SER A 134 4.61 -0.03 -12.08
N GLY A 135 4.81 0.41 -13.32
CA GLY A 135 4.12 -0.15 -14.49
C GLY A 135 4.50 -1.60 -14.78
N SER A 136 5.74 -1.99 -14.52
CA SER A 136 6.28 -3.34 -14.67
C SER A 136 6.54 -4.04 -13.33
N ASP A 137 5.78 -3.66 -12.29
CA ASP A 137 5.89 -4.26 -10.94
C ASP A 137 5.68 -5.78 -10.96
N GLU A 138 6.70 -6.52 -10.54
CA GLU A 138 6.75 -7.99 -10.52
C GLU A 138 5.91 -8.62 -9.39
N PHE A 139 5.46 -7.85 -8.40
CA PHE A 139 4.59 -8.32 -7.32
C PHE A 139 3.11 -8.08 -7.62
N CYS A 140 2.79 -7.27 -8.63
CA CYS A 140 1.43 -7.03 -9.07
C CYS A 140 1.00 -8.08 -10.12
N PRO A 141 -0.09 -8.84 -9.92
CA PRO A 141 -0.54 -9.80 -10.91
C PRO A 141 -0.86 -9.11 -12.25
N PRO A 142 -0.52 -9.72 -13.41
CA PRO A 142 -0.77 -9.12 -14.73
C PRO A 142 -2.24 -8.83 -15.04
N SER A 143 -3.18 -9.44 -14.31
CA SER A 143 -4.62 -9.24 -14.48
C SER A 143 -5.15 -7.95 -13.86
N VAL A 144 -4.36 -7.27 -13.02
CA VAL A 144 -4.77 -6.04 -12.33
C VAL A 144 -4.69 -4.85 -13.28
N ASP A 145 -5.80 -4.13 -13.43
CA ASP A 145 -5.86 -2.82 -14.09
C ASP A 145 -5.30 -1.74 -13.16
N LYS A 146 -3.99 -1.47 -13.25
CA LYS A 146 -3.28 -0.52 -12.37
C LYS A 146 -3.80 0.90 -12.56
N GLU A 147 -4.05 1.32 -13.80
CA GLU A 147 -4.59 2.63 -14.13
C GLU A 147 -6.00 2.81 -13.56
N GLY A 148 -6.87 1.81 -13.75
CA GLY A 148 -8.21 1.79 -13.18
C GLY A 148 -8.19 1.81 -11.65
N LEU A 149 -7.27 1.07 -11.03
CA LEU A 149 -7.10 1.01 -9.58
C LEU A 149 -6.64 2.36 -9.00
N VAL A 150 -5.60 2.96 -9.58
CA VAL A 150 -5.11 4.29 -9.17
C VAL A 150 -6.21 5.35 -9.34
N LYS A 151 -6.97 5.27 -10.44
CA LYS A 151 -8.13 6.15 -10.66
C LYS A 151 -9.22 5.96 -9.61
N ARG A 152 -9.50 4.71 -9.22
CA ARG A 152 -10.47 4.39 -8.17
C ARG A 152 -10.06 5.02 -6.84
N TRP A 153 -8.81 4.88 -6.42
CA TRP A 153 -8.30 5.52 -5.20
C TRP A 153 -8.42 7.04 -5.25
N SER A 154 -8.09 7.67 -6.39
CA SER A 154 -8.21 9.11 -6.56
C SER A 154 -9.62 9.64 -6.27
N GLY A 155 -10.66 8.85 -6.62
CA GLY A 155 -12.06 9.20 -6.35
C GLY A 155 -12.34 9.34 -4.86
N PHE A 156 -11.93 8.36 -4.06
CA PHE A 156 -12.11 8.38 -2.60
C PHE A 156 -11.33 9.52 -1.93
N VAL A 157 -10.08 9.75 -2.35
CA VAL A 157 -9.26 10.86 -1.81
C VAL A 157 -9.93 12.21 -2.06
N LYS A 158 -10.41 12.44 -3.28
CA LYS A 158 -11.08 13.69 -3.65
C LYS A 158 -12.42 13.87 -2.95
N GLU A 159 -13.20 12.80 -2.79
CA GLU A 159 -14.47 12.83 -2.05
C GLU A 159 -14.25 13.22 -0.58
N ALA A 160 -13.15 12.75 0.03
CA ALA A 160 -12.75 13.14 1.39
C ALA A 160 -12.20 14.58 1.48
N GLY A 161 -11.99 15.25 0.36
CA GLY A 161 -11.41 16.60 0.29
C GLY A 161 -9.87 16.63 0.36
N GLY A 162 -9.21 15.50 0.12
CA GLY A 162 -7.77 15.44 -0.12
C GLY A 162 -7.41 15.94 -1.53
N VAL A 163 -6.14 16.27 -1.74
CA VAL A 163 -5.63 16.79 -3.01
C VAL A 163 -4.86 15.71 -3.74
N TRP A 164 -5.39 15.27 -4.88
CA TRP A 164 -4.77 14.21 -5.68
C TRP A 164 -3.82 14.79 -6.74
N GLU A 165 -2.57 14.33 -6.78
CA GLU A 165 -1.58 14.79 -7.76
C GLU A 165 -1.78 14.10 -9.12
N GLU A 166 -2.28 14.87 -10.09
CA GLU A 166 -2.60 14.38 -11.45
C GLU A 166 -1.42 14.45 -12.43
N GLU A 167 -0.51 15.42 -12.28
CA GLU A 167 0.55 15.68 -13.27
C GLU A 167 1.74 14.74 -13.05
N PHE A 168 2.14 14.59 -11.78
CA PHE A 168 3.30 13.79 -11.42
C PHE A 168 2.95 12.38 -10.92
N GLY A 169 1.71 12.17 -10.47
CA GLY A 169 1.21 10.87 -10.06
C GLY A 169 0.84 9.94 -11.23
N GLY A 170 0.46 8.71 -10.88
CA GLY A 170 0.01 7.68 -11.82
C GLY A 170 0.91 6.47 -11.90
N VAL A 171 0.76 5.72 -12.99
CA VAL A 171 1.61 4.57 -13.32
C VAL A 171 2.89 5.06 -13.97
N VAL A 172 4.04 4.62 -13.45
CA VAL A 172 5.39 4.91 -13.97
C VAL A 172 5.75 3.83 -15.00
N PRO A 173 5.76 4.14 -16.31
CA PRO A 173 5.95 3.12 -17.35
C PRO A 173 7.30 2.42 -17.23
N GLY A 174 7.30 1.09 -17.34
CA GLY A 174 8.52 0.29 -17.33
C GLY A 174 9.20 0.14 -15.98
N ALA A 175 8.72 0.80 -14.91
CA ALA A 175 9.30 0.68 -13.59
C ALA A 175 9.04 -0.70 -12.97
N SER A 176 10.09 -1.36 -12.49
CA SER A 176 9.98 -2.51 -11.58
C SER A 176 9.62 -2.05 -10.17
N HIS A 177 9.33 -2.98 -9.26
CA HIS A 177 8.85 -2.68 -7.91
C HIS A 177 9.81 -1.75 -7.14
N ASN A 178 11.10 -2.06 -7.18
CA ASN A 178 12.16 -1.34 -6.46
C ASN A 178 13.16 -0.63 -7.39
N LEU A 179 12.84 -0.56 -8.69
CA LEU A 179 13.66 0.04 -9.74
C LEU A 179 15.04 -0.60 -9.95
N ARG A 180 15.31 -1.77 -9.33
CA ARG A 180 16.62 -2.39 -9.41
C ARG A 180 16.85 -2.99 -10.79
N GLY A 181 17.82 -2.43 -11.50
CA GLY A 181 18.17 -2.87 -12.85
C GLY A 181 17.33 -2.21 -13.95
N ASP A 182 16.44 -1.28 -13.57
CA ASP A 182 15.75 -0.43 -14.52
C ASP A 182 16.72 0.54 -15.19
N SER A 183 16.36 1.00 -16.38
CA SER A 183 17.15 2.00 -17.11
C SER A 183 17.16 3.36 -16.41
N ASP A 184 18.22 4.14 -16.65
CA ASP A 184 18.32 5.54 -16.16
C ASP A 184 17.13 6.40 -16.58
N ALA A 185 16.50 6.11 -17.72
CA ALA A 185 15.31 6.83 -18.18
C ALA A 185 14.10 6.58 -17.26
N VAL A 186 13.91 5.35 -16.79
CA VAL A 186 12.81 4.96 -15.89
C VAL A 186 13.04 5.52 -14.49
N VAL A 187 14.25 5.38 -13.97
CA VAL A 187 14.65 5.98 -12.68
C VAL A 187 14.53 7.51 -12.74
N GLY A 188 14.97 8.10 -13.85
CA GLY A 188 14.86 9.54 -14.12
C GLY A 188 13.42 10.05 -14.18
N ASP A 189 12.49 9.28 -14.76
CA ASP A 189 11.06 9.63 -14.76
C ASP A 189 10.51 9.68 -13.34
N LEU A 190 10.78 8.65 -12.53
CA LEU A 190 10.34 8.61 -11.14
C LEU A 190 10.90 9.79 -10.34
N CYS A 191 12.21 10.06 -10.45
CA CYS A 191 12.85 11.19 -9.77
C CYS A 191 12.24 12.53 -10.19
N ARG A 192 11.99 12.73 -11.49
CA ARG A 192 11.35 13.94 -12.01
C ARG A 192 9.97 14.15 -11.41
N ARG A 193 9.16 13.09 -11.33
CA ARG A 193 7.82 13.14 -10.75
C ARG A 193 7.85 13.51 -9.27
N VAL A 194 8.74 12.88 -8.49
CA VAL A 194 8.92 13.19 -7.07
C VAL A 194 9.32 14.66 -6.88
N VAL A 195 10.35 15.13 -7.58
CA VAL A 195 10.83 16.51 -7.46
C VAL A 195 9.77 17.51 -7.92
N GLY A 196 9.05 17.21 -9.01
CA GLY A 196 7.95 18.05 -9.50
C GLY A 196 6.83 18.20 -8.48
N PHE A 197 6.40 17.09 -7.87
CA PHE A 197 5.37 17.12 -6.82
C PHE A 197 5.82 17.90 -5.59
N LEU A 198 7.05 17.67 -5.10
CA LEU A 198 7.58 18.41 -3.97
C LEU A 198 7.65 19.92 -4.27
N GLY A 199 8.00 20.31 -5.49
CA GLY A 199 7.98 21.70 -5.92
C GLY A 199 6.59 22.36 -5.89
N LYS A 200 5.51 21.60 -6.11
CA LYS A 200 4.13 22.09 -5.92
C LYS A 200 3.76 22.22 -4.44
N VAL A 201 4.17 21.25 -3.62
CA VAL A 201 3.94 21.26 -2.18
C VAL A 201 4.61 22.49 -1.53
N GLU A 202 5.88 22.76 -1.86
CA GLU A 202 6.63 23.91 -1.34
C GLU A 202 5.99 25.27 -1.67
N LYS A 203 5.33 25.39 -2.82
CA LYS A 203 4.63 26.61 -3.24
C LYS A 203 3.25 26.77 -2.62
N GLY A 204 2.78 25.79 -1.84
CA GLY A 204 1.40 25.75 -1.34
C GLY A 204 0.36 25.48 -2.42
N GLU A 205 0.79 25.13 -3.65
CA GLU A 205 -0.10 24.75 -4.75
C GLU A 205 -0.76 23.39 -4.47
N GLY A 206 -0.20 22.59 -3.57
CA GLY A 206 -0.80 21.34 -3.07
C GLY A 206 -1.95 21.53 -2.06
N ALA A 207 -2.18 22.73 -1.52
CA ALA A 207 -3.22 23.00 -0.52
C ALA A 207 -4.50 23.66 -1.11
N HIS A 208 -4.48 24.01 -2.40
CA HIS A 208 -5.55 24.75 -3.09
C HIS A 208 -5.94 24.19 -4.48
N LEU A 209 -5.69 22.90 -4.73
CA LEU A 209 -6.18 22.18 -5.91
C LEU A 209 -7.41 21.32 -5.58
#